data_AF-A0A3C0ZVY6-F1
#
_entry.id   AF-A0A3C0ZVY6-F1
#
_cell.length_a   1.000
_cell.length_b   1.000
_cell.length_c   1.000
_cell.angle_alpha   90.00
_cell.angle_beta   90.00
_cell.angle_gamma   90.00
#
_symmetry.space_group_name_H-M   'P 1'
#
loop_
_entity.id
_entity.type
_entity.pdbx_description
1 polymer ?
#
loop_
_entity_poly.entity_id
_entity_poly.type
_entity_poly.pdbx_seq_one_letter_code
_entity_poly.pdbx_strand_id
1 'polypeptide(L)'
;NASATFFTGNYTAYAEKKKALRDQQRRAWLNNQAQIRHQEEVIAKLRQFNREKSIKRAESREKMLNKMEVVEKPFILRDDMHLKLTPCIRSGREVLTVEGLGKSFGSHQLFSG
;
A
#
# COMPACT_ATOMS: atom_id res chain seq x y z
N ASN A 1 2.83 17.70 7.80
CA ASN A 1 3.74 17.23 8.87
C ASN A 1 4.58 16.09 8.35
N ALA A 2 5.89 16.29 8.22
CA ALA A 2 6.83 15.21 7.87
C ALA A 2 7.30 14.56 9.17
N SER A 3 7.00 13.26 9.36
CA SER A 3 7.52 12.46 10.47
C SER A 3 8.73 11.65 9.98
N ALA A 4 9.85 11.76 10.69
CA ALA A 4 11.05 10.95 10.43
C ALA A 4 11.17 9.87 11.51
N THR A 5 11.35 8.62 11.08
CA THR A 5 11.57 7.47 11.97
C THR A 5 12.93 6.86 11.68
N PHE A 6 13.76 6.74 12.72
CA PHE A 6 15.09 6.15 12.63
C PHE A 6 15.04 4.68 13.00
N PHE A 7 15.78 3.86 12.26
CA PHE A 7 15.94 2.44 12.53
C PHE A 7 17.43 2.13 12.56
N THR A 8 17.84 1.35 13.55
CA THR A 8 19.22 0.85 13.65
C THR A 8 19.38 -0.39 12.76
N GLY A 9 20.50 -0.46 12.02
CA GLY A 9 20.87 -1.60 11.18
C GLY A 9 21.14 -1.23 9.72
N ASN A 10 21.32 -2.26 8.88
CA ASN A 10 21.48 -2.12 7.43
C ASN A 10 20.13 -1.87 6.73
N TYR A 11 20.17 -1.57 5.43
CA TYR A 11 18.97 -1.26 4.65
C TYR A 11 17.95 -2.42 4.61
N THR A 12 18.42 -3.67 4.58
CA THR A 12 17.55 -4.86 4.59
C THR A 12 16.74 -4.95 5.89
N ALA A 13 17.40 -4.80 7.04
CA ALA A 13 16.73 -4.80 8.34
C ALA A 13 15.77 -3.61 8.49
N TYR A 14 16.11 -2.45 7.93
CA TYR A 14 15.20 -1.31 7.86
C TYR A 14 13.93 -1.64 7.06
N ALA A 15 14.08 -2.23 5.87
CA ALA A 15 12.95 -2.53 4.99
C ALA A 15 11.95 -3.49 5.67
N GLU A 16 12.47 -4.53 6.34
CA GLU A 16 11.66 -5.49 7.10
C GLU A 16 10.93 -4.82 8.28
N LYS A 17 11.64 -4.08 9.13
CA LYS A 17 11.04 -3.37 10.28
C LYS A 17 9.96 -2.38 9.82
N LYS A 18 10.23 -1.65 8.74
CA LYS A 18 9.27 -0.68 8.17
C LYS A 18 8.06 -1.38 7.54
N LYS A 19 8.21 -2.59 6.99
CA LYS A 19 7.08 -3.40 6.52
C LYS A 19 6.23 -3.86 7.70
N ALA A 20 6.85 -4.41 8.74
CA ALA A 20 6.14 -4.88 9.95
C ALA A 20 5.34 -3.76 10.64
N LEU A 21 5.92 -2.57 10.79
CA LEU A 21 5.20 -1.40 11.33
C LEU A 21 3.99 -1.00 10.50
N ARG A 22 4.13 -0.98 9.17
CA ARG A 22 3.01 -0.69 8.26
C ARG A 22 1.89 -1.72 8.40
N ASP A 23 2.25 -3.00 8.50
CA ASP A 23 1.27 -4.08 8.66
C ASP A 23 0.56 -4.00 10.03
N GLN A 24 1.28 -3.65 11.09
CA GLN A 24 0.71 -3.43 12.42
C GLN A 24 -0.29 -2.26 12.42
N GLN A 25 0.07 -1.12 11.82
CA GLN A 25 -0.82 0.03 11.67
C GLN A 25 -2.07 -0.32 10.85
N ARG A 26 -1.90 -1.07 9.76
CA ARG A 26 -3.02 -1.57 8.94
C ARG A 26 -3.96 -2.47 9.74
N ARG A 27 -3.42 -3.41 10.51
CA ARG A 27 -4.23 -4.31 11.36
C ARG A 27 -4.98 -3.54 12.44
N ALA A 28 -4.33 -2.58 13.10
CA ALA A 28 -4.97 -1.73 14.10
C ALA A 28 -6.14 -0.94 13.50
N TRP A 29 -5.94 -0.36 12.33
CA TRP A 29 -7.01 0.34 11.59
C TRP A 29 -8.16 -0.59 11.23
N LEU A 30 -7.89 -1.77 10.65
CA LEU A 30 -8.92 -2.75 10.29
C LEU A 30 -9.73 -3.20 11.52
N ASN A 31 -9.06 -3.44 12.65
CA ASN A 31 -9.73 -3.83 13.89
C ASN A 31 -10.63 -2.71 14.42
N ASN A 32 -10.16 -1.47 14.40
CA ASN A 32 -10.95 -0.30 14.81
C ASN A 32 -12.21 -0.16 13.93
N GLN A 33 -12.06 -0.26 12.61
CA GLN A 33 -13.19 -0.21 11.66
C GLN A 33 -14.18 -1.37 11.86
N ALA A 34 -13.69 -2.58 12.09
CA ALA A 34 -14.54 -3.73 12.38
C ALA A 34 -15.32 -3.55 13.70
N GLN A 35 -14.68 -3.00 14.73
CA GLN A 35 -15.34 -2.69 16.00
C GLN A 35 -16.42 -1.62 15.84
N ILE A 36 -16.12 -0.53 15.13
CA ILE A 36 -17.08 0.56 14.84
C ILE A 36 -18.30 -0.03 14.14
N ARG A 37 -18.08 -0.76 13.05
CA ARG A 37 -19.16 -1.40 12.28
C ARG A 37 -20.00 -2.34 13.15
N HIS A 38 -19.36 -3.15 13.99
CA HIS A 38 -20.09 -4.04 14.88
C HIS A 38 -20.98 -3.29 15.88
N GLN A 39 -20.48 -2.18 16.45
CA GLN A 39 -21.28 -1.36 17.35
C GLN A 39 -22.46 -0.69 16.63
N GLU A 40 -22.25 -0.21 15.40
CA GLU A 40 -23.31 0.35 14.56
C GLU A 40 -24.42 -0.67 14.28
N GLU A 41 -24.05 -1.91 13.93
CA GLU A 41 -24.99 -3.01 13.70
C GLU A 41 -25.80 -3.34 14.97
N VAL A 42 -25.15 -3.33 16.14
CA VAL A 42 -25.83 -3.53 17.43
C VAL A 42 -26.79 -2.37 17.73
N ILE A 43 -26.39 -1.12 17.49
CA ILE A 43 -27.25 0.05 17.67
C ILE A 43 -28.48 -0.03 16.76
N ALA A 44 -28.28 -0.36 15.48
CA ALA A 44 -29.37 -0.51 14.50
C ALA A 44 -30.36 -1.60 14.96
N LYS A 45 -29.85 -2.75 15.38
CA LYS A 45 -30.67 -3.86 15.87
C LYS A 45 -31.44 -3.47 17.15
N LEU A 46 -30.80 -2.76 18.08
CA LEU A 46 -31.46 -2.29 19.31
C LEU A 46 -32.58 -1.29 19.01
N ARG A 47 -32.38 -0.37 18.05
CA ARG A 47 -33.41 0.58 17.60
C ARG A 47 -34.59 -0.13 16.93
N GLN A 48 -34.33 -1.18 16.15
CA GLN A 48 -35.39 -1.95 15.47
C GLN A 48 -36.42 -2.57 16.44
N PHE A 49 -35.98 -3.01 17.63
CA PHE A 49 -36.89 -3.63 18.59
C PHE A 49 -37.90 -2.67 19.25
N ASN A 50 -37.75 -1.35 19.08
CA ASN A 50 -38.65 -0.29 19.56
C ASN A 50 -39.19 -0.47 21.00
N ARG A 51 -38.36 -1.00 21.91
CA ARG A 51 -38.65 -1.13 23.34
C ARG A 51 -37.88 -0.05 24.09
N GLU A 52 -38.49 0.57 25.09
CA GLU A 52 -37.88 1.66 25.87
C GLU A 52 -36.47 1.31 26.41
N LYS A 53 -36.30 0.09 26.96
CA LYS A 53 -34.99 -0.41 27.42
C LYS A 53 -33.97 -0.57 26.29
N SER A 54 -34.42 -0.94 25.09
CA SER A 54 -33.54 -1.08 23.91
C SER A 54 -33.12 0.27 23.35
N ILE A 55 -34.03 1.26 23.33
CA ILE A 55 -33.76 2.63 22.90
C ILE A 55 -32.69 3.27 23.81
N LYS A 56 -32.88 3.22 25.13
CA LYS A 56 -31.91 3.74 26.11
C LYS A 56 -30.52 3.08 25.96
N ARG A 57 -30.48 1.78 25.66
CA ARG A 57 -29.22 1.04 25.39
C ARG A 57 -28.56 1.44 24.07
N ALA A 58 -29.34 1.76 23.05
CA ALA A 58 -28.83 2.24 21.77
C ALA A 58 -28.20 3.63 21.93
N GLU A 59 -28.89 4.57 22.58
CA GLU A 59 -28.40 5.93 22.84
C GLU A 59 -27.12 5.95 23.68
N SER A 60 -27.05 5.09 24.70
CA SER A 60 -25.84 4.96 25.51
C SER A 60 -24.65 4.46 24.68
N ARG A 61 -24.85 3.48 23.80
CA ARG A 61 -23.80 2.96 22.92
C ARG A 61 -23.39 3.96 21.84
N GLU A 62 -24.32 4.70 21.28
CA GLU A 62 -24.06 5.77 20.32
C GLU A 62 -23.18 6.87 20.93
N LYS A 63 -23.45 7.26 22.19
CA LYS A 63 -22.57 8.18 22.93
C LYS A 63 -21.18 7.60 23.18
N MET A 64 -21.06 6.30 23.43
CA MET A 64 -19.76 5.64 23.57
C MET A 64 -19.00 5.61 22.25
N LEU A 65 -19.69 5.29 21.14
CA LEU A 65 -19.11 5.23 19.81
C LEU A 65 -18.61 6.61 19.36
N ASN A 66 -19.37 7.68 19.62
CA ASN A 66 -18.96 9.06 19.31
C ASN A 66 -17.73 9.54 20.11
N LYS A 67 -17.44 8.90 21.24
CA LYS A 67 -16.24 9.19 22.06
C LYS A 67 -15.07 8.27 21.73
N MET A 68 -15.28 7.25 20.91
CA MET A 68 -14.25 6.30 20.54
C MET A 68 -13.23 6.98 19.63
N GLU A 69 -11.95 6.69 19.85
CA GLU A 69 -10.89 7.16 18.98
C GLU A 69 -10.96 6.42 17.64
N VAL A 70 -11.17 7.19 16.56
CA VAL A 70 -11.15 6.66 15.20
C VAL A 70 -9.71 6.66 14.73
N VAL A 71 -9.18 5.47 14.49
CA VAL A 71 -7.81 5.31 13.97
C VAL A 71 -7.79 5.80 12.53
N GLU A 72 -6.86 6.70 12.20
CA GLU A 72 -6.70 7.17 10.83
C GLU A 72 -6.24 6.05 9.89
N LYS A 73 -6.69 6.12 8.64
CA LYS A 73 -6.27 5.16 7.62
C LYS A 73 -4.76 5.31 7.36
N PRO A 74 -3.96 4.25 7.54
CA PRO A 74 -2.52 4.34 7.33
C PRO A 74 -2.21 4.64 5.87
N PHE A 75 -1.21 5.48 5.65
CA PHE A 75 -0.74 5.83 4.31
C PHE A 75 -0.25 4.59 3.55
N ILE A 76 -0.78 4.40 2.35
CA ILE A 76 -0.36 3.31 1.46
C ILE A 76 0.65 3.90 0.48
N LEU A 77 1.91 3.52 0.61
CA LEU A 77 2.87 3.70 -0.48
C LEU A 77 2.41 2.81 -1.64
N ARG A 78 1.98 3.42 -2.74
CA ARG A 78 1.84 2.74 -4.02
C ARG A 78 3.24 2.67 -4.63
N ASP A 79 3.92 1.55 -4.42
CA ASP A 79 5.20 1.24 -5.06
C ASP A 79 5.01 0.53 -6.42
N ASP A 80 3.76 0.30 -6.82
CA ASP A 80 3.41 -0.32 -8.09
C ASP A 80 3.73 0.61 -9.28
N MET A 81 4.90 0.44 -9.88
CA MET A 81 5.24 1.06 -11.15
C MET A 81 4.59 0.31 -12.30
N HIS A 82 3.58 0.91 -12.92
CA HIS A 82 2.93 0.36 -14.10
C HIS A 82 3.64 0.83 -15.37
N LEU A 83 4.70 0.12 -15.78
CA LEU A 83 5.41 0.36 -17.03
C LEU A 83 5.02 -0.69 -18.07
N LYS A 84 4.38 -0.26 -19.17
CA LYS A 84 4.08 -1.12 -20.32
C LYS A 84 4.80 -0.60 -21.55
N LEU A 85 5.89 -1.27 -21.95
CA LEU A 85 6.59 -0.98 -23.19
C LEU A 85 5.86 -1.70 -24.34
N THR A 86 4.92 -1.01 -24.98
CA THR A 86 4.24 -1.55 -26.17
C THR A 86 4.93 -0.97 -27.41
N PRO A 87 5.61 -1.79 -28.23
CA PRO A 87 6.19 -1.30 -29.47
C PRO A 87 5.08 -0.82 -30.39
N CYS A 88 5.22 0.40 -30.93
CA CYS A 88 4.25 0.99 -31.86
C CYS A 88 4.29 0.34 -33.24
N ILE A 89 5.40 -0.31 -33.59
CA ILE A 89 5.65 -0.90 -34.91
C ILE A 89 6.25 -2.30 -34.69
N ARG A 90 5.81 -3.28 -35.48
CA ARG A 90 6.48 -4.58 -35.55
C ARG A 90 7.69 -4.45 -36.46
N SER A 91 8.89 -4.80 -35.96
CA SER A 91 10.09 -4.85 -36.80
C SER A 91 9.95 -5.92 -37.89
N GLY A 92 10.59 -5.68 -39.04
CA GLY A 92 10.66 -6.66 -40.14
C GLY A 92 11.49 -7.89 -39.78
N ARG A 93 11.58 -8.84 -40.73
CA ARG A 93 12.35 -10.09 -40.56
C ARG A 93 13.87 -9.86 -40.52
N GLU A 94 14.36 -8.88 -41.27
CA GLU A 94 15.75 -8.40 -41.21
C GLU A 94 15.76 -7.01 -40.58
N VAL A 95 16.44 -6.87 -39.44
CA VAL A 95 16.39 -5.65 -38.61
C VAL A 95 17.73 -4.90 -38.64
N LEU A 96 18.84 -5.61 -38.78
CA LEU A 96 20.17 -5.03 -38.90
C LEU A 96 21.12 -6.05 -39.54
N THR A 97 21.72 -5.70 -40.67
CA THR A 97 22.82 -6.45 -41.29
C THR A 97 24.04 -5.55 -41.30
N VAL A 98 25.19 -6.05 -40.83
CA VAL A 98 26.45 -5.31 -40.81
C VAL A 98 27.54 -6.20 -41.39
N GLU A 99 28.26 -5.68 -42.37
CA GLU A 99 29.38 -6.35 -43.03
C GLU A 99 30.66 -5.51 -42.86
N GLY A 100 31.80 -6.17 -42.62
CA GLY A 100 33.11 -5.51 -42.49
C GLY A 100 33.27 -4.57 -41.28
N LEU A 101 32.59 -4.84 -40.15
CA LEU A 101 32.67 -3.97 -38.97
C LEU A 101 34.02 -4.08 -38.25
N GLY A 102 34.84 -3.04 -38.36
CA GLY A 102 36.05 -2.83 -37.56
C GLY A 102 35.87 -1.70 -36.53
N LYS A 103 36.31 -1.92 -35.28
CA LYS A 103 36.39 -0.85 -34.26
C LYS A 103 37.58 -1.08 -33.35
N SER A 104 38.35 -0.03 -33.06
CA SER A 104 39.43 -0.06 -32.08
C SER A 104 39.51 1.25 -31.29
N PHE A 105 40.03 1.17 -30.07
CA PHE A 105 40.46 2.31 -29.26
C PHE A 105 41.96 2.17 -29.02
N GLY A 106 42.75 2.92 -29.80
CA GLY A 106 44.21 2.80 -29.79
C GLY A 106 44.64 1.39 -30.21
N SER A 107 45.40 0.70 -29.35
CA SER A 107 45.80 -0.70 -29.55
C SER A 107 44.73 -1.72 -29.19
N HIS A 108 43.61 -1.30 -28.58
CA HIS A 108 42.53 -2.22 -28.19
C HIS A 108 41.51 -2.38 -29.32
N GLN A 109 41.65 -3.47 -30.06
CA GLN A 109 40.71 -3.83 -31.12
C GLN A 109 39.45 -4.49 -30.52
N LEU A 110 38.29 -3.89 -30.77
CA LEU A 110 36.98 -4.36 -30.31
C LEU A 110 36.31 -5.26 -31.34
N PHE A 111 36.36 -4.87 -32.61
CA PHE A 111 35.82 -5.65 -33.72
C PHE A 111 36.81 -5.64 -34.88
N SER A 112 36.94 -6.77 -35.56
CA SER A 112 37.66 -6.93 -36.83
C SER A 112 36.74 -7.75 -37.73
N GLY A 113 36.32 -7.18 -38.84
CA GLY A 113 35.45 -7.82 -39.83
C GLY A 113 36.08 -7.79 -41.21
#